data_AF-A0A7W0TQ31-F1
#
_entry.id   AF-A0A7W0TQ31-F1
#
_cell.length_a   1.000
_cell.length_b   1.000
_cell.length_c   1.000
_cell.angle_alpha   90.00
_cell.angle_beta   90.00
_cell.angle_gamma   90.00
#
_symmetry.space_group_name_H-M   'P 1'
#
loop_
_entity.id
_entity.type
_entity.pdbx_description
1 polymer ?
#
loop_
_entity_poly.entity_id
_entity_poly.type
_entity_poly.pdbx_seq_one_letter_code
_entity_poly.pdbx_strand_id
1 'polypeptide(L)'
;GEVVAVTTDNVILTAFVATDPESFELVGAPFTEEPYGIGLALEDEEFRDFVNDVLEEAYESGAWADAYAATVGDITGTEAPEPPAVDRYTA
;
A
#
# COMPACT_ATOMS: atom_id res chain seq x y z
N GLY A 1 7.11 -5.95 27.49
CA GLY A 1 5.93 -5.34 26.87
C GLY A 1 4.69 -6.11 27.28
N GLU A 2 3.51 -5.50 27.14
CA GLU A 2 2.22 -6.19 27.38
C GLU A 2 1.89 -7.24 26.31
N VAL A 3 2.53 -7.15 25.12
CA VAL A 3 2.39 -8.09 24.01
C VAL A 3 3.77 -8.62 23.57
N VAL A 4 3.77 -9.78 22.90
CA VAL A 4 4.99 -10.45 22.39
C VAL A 4 5.11 -10.45 20.86
N ALA A 5 4.06 -10.05 20.14
CA ALA A 5 4.03 -9.91 18.69
C ALA A 5 2.89 -8.99 18.26
N VAL A 6 3.02 -8.40 17.08
CA VAL A 6 1.98 -7.62 16.39
C VAL A 6 1.80 -8.23 15.00
N THR A 7 0.55 -8.36 14.56
CA THR A 7 0.22 -8.83 13.20
C THR A 7 -0.73 -7.85 12.56
N THR A 8 -0.38 -7.43 11.35
CA THR A 8 -1.13 -6.54 10.45
C THR A 8 -0.35 -6.53 9.14
N ASP A 9 -0.78 -5.67 8.24
CA ASP A 9 -0.25 -5.36 6.94
C ASP A 9 1.26 -5.13 6.97
N ASN A 10 1.95 -5.73 6.00
CA ASN A 10 3.42 -5.69 5.92
C ASN A 10 3.96 -4.25 5.86
N VAL A 11 3.28 -3.34 5.17
CA VAL A 11 3.68 -1.93 5.07
C VAL A 11 3.61 -1.24 6.43
N ILE A 12 2.60 -1.54 7.26
CA ILE A 12 2.50 -1.00 8.62
C ILE A 12 3.61 -1.59 9.50
N LEU A 13 3.81 -2.91 9.44
CA LEU A 13 4.88 -3.58 10.20
C LEU A 13 6.28 -3.10 9.78
N THR A 14 6.48 -2.76 8.51
CA THR A 14 7.72 -2.18 7.98
C THR A 14 8.05 -0.86 8.67
N ALA A 15 7.06 0.01 8.89
CA ALA A 15 7.28 1.26 9.63
C ALA A 15 7.63 1.03 11.12
N PHE A 16 7.09 -0.03 11.75
CA PHE A 16 7.49 -0.42 13.11
C PHE A 16 8.96 -0.83 13.17
N VAL A 17 9.40 -1.70 12.24
CA VAL A 17 10.81 -2.11 12.13
C VAL A 17 11.71 -0.91 11.88
N ALA A 18 11.30 0.02 11.03
CA ALA A 18 12.06 1.24 10.75
C ALA A 18 12.27 2.14 11.98
N THR A 19 11.30 2.15 12.90
CA THR A 19 11.33 3.01 14.09
C THR A 19 12.28 2.47 15.16
N ASP A 20 12.40 1.15 15.29
CA ASP A 20 13.30 0.49 16.25
C ASP A 20 13.83 -0.84 15.67
N PRO A 21 14.83 -0.77 14.77
CA PRO A 21 15.34 -1.95 14.05
C PRO A 21 16.16 -2.90 14.92
N GLU A 22 16.55 -2.49 16.14
CA GLU A 22 17.24 -3.36 17.09
C GLU A 22 16.25 -4.24 17.88
N SER A 23 15.01 -3.76 18.06
CA SER A 23 13.99 -4.45 18.85
C SER A 23 12.98 -5.23 18.00
N PHE A 24 12.80 -4.88 16.72
CA PHE A 24 11.80 -5.49 15.85
C PHE A 24 12.38 -6.12 14.60
N GLU A 25 11.81 -7.25 14.21
CA GLU A 25 12.01 -7.90 12.92
C GLU A 25 10.66 -8.31 12.33
N LEU A 26 10.58 -8.33 10.99
CA LEU A 26 9.44 -8.90 10.28
C LEU A 26 9.67 -10.39 10.08
N VAL A 27 8.76 -11.24 10.56
CA VAL A 27 8.90 -12.71 10.54
C VAL A 27 7.72 -13.39 9.87
N GLY A 28 7.97 -14.56 9.28
CA GLY A 28 6.95 -15.40 8.67
C GLY A 28 6.61 -15.04 7.22
N ALA A 29 5.65 -15.78 6.66
CA ALA A 29 5.06 -15.48 5.35
C ALA A 29 3.79 -14.63 5.53
N PRO A 30 3.40 -13.84 4.51
CA PRO A 30 2.11 -13.15 4.53
C PRO A 30 0.95 -14.11 4.81
N PHE A 31 0.01 -13.69 5.66
CA PHE A 31 -1.20 -14.47 5.97
C PHE A 31 -2.28 -14.29 4.91
N THR A 32 -2.36 -13.09 4.32
CA THR A 32 -3.38 -12.65 3.37
C THR A 32 -2.76 -11.75 2.32
N GLU A 33 -3.47 -11.56 1.21
CA GLU A 33 -3.25 -10.44 0.30
C GLU A 33 -4.14 -9.27 0.75
N GLU A 34 -3.57 -8.07 0.81
CA GLU A 34 -4.24 -6.87 1.32
C GLU A 34 -4.33 -5.81 0.20
N PRO A 35 -5.22 -5.98 -0.79
CA PRO A 35 -5.40 -5.00 -1.85
C PRO A 35 -6.07 -3.75 -1.30
N TYR A 36 -5.30 -2.68 -1.12
CA TYR A 36 -5.82 -1.40 -0.64
C TYR A 36 -6.70 -0.73 -1.70
N GLY A 37 -7.82 -0.17 -1.26
CA GLY A 37 -8.74 0.60 -2.11
C GLY A 37 -9.12 1.93 -1.47
N ILE A 38 -9.60 2.85 -2.29
CA ILE A 38 -10.15 4.14 -1.85
C ILE A 38 -11.65 3.95 -1.61
N GLY A 39 -12.11 4.10 -0.37
CA GLY A 39 -13.51 3.91 0.00
C GLY A 39 -14.39 5.09 -0.46
N LEU A 40 -15.40 4.80 -1.29
CA LEU A 40 -16.34 5.77 -1.85
C LEU A 40 -17.79 5.35 -1.56
N ALA A 41 -18.76 6.25 -1.82
CA ALA A 41 -20.17 5.87 -1.79
C ALA A 41 -20.45 4.89 -2.95
N LEU A 42 -21.17 3.80 -2.68
CA LEU A 42 -21.37 2.71 -3.63
C LEU A 42 -22.02 3.17 -4.95
N GLU A 43 -22.94 4.13 -4.88
CA GLU A 43 -23.72 4.65 -6.02
C GLU A 43 -23.05 5.84 -6.72
N ASP A 44 -21.88 6.29 -6.27
CA ASP A 44 -21.17 7.44 -6.85
C ASP A 44 -20.20 6.99 -7.96
N GLU A 45 -20.78 6.58 -9.09
CA GLU A 45 -20.01 6.06 -10.23
C GLU A 45 -19.12 7.12 -10.87
N GLU A 46 -19.59 8.37 -10.97
CA GLU A 46 -18.83 9.47 -11.58
C GLU A 46 -17.55 9.74 -10.78
N PHE A 47 -17.62 9.80 -9.46
CA PHE A 47 -16.44 10.02 -8.65
C PHE A 47 -15.53 8.79 -8.60
N ARG A 48 -16.09 7.57 -8.63
CA ARG A 48 -15.30 6.34 -8.76
C ARG A 48 -14.49 6.34 -10.04
N ASP A 49 -15.10 6.67 -11.18
CA ASP A 49 -14.42 6.72 -12.47
C ASP A 49 -13.33 7.79 -12.49
N PHE A 50 -13.60 8.98 -11.92
CA PHE A 50 -12.58 10.01 -11.76
C PHE A 50 -11.37 9.51 -10.94
N VAL A 51 -11.59 8.84 -9.80
CA VAL A 51 -10.49 8.31 -8.99
C VAL A 51 -9.71 7.23 -9.74
N ASN A 52 -10.39 6.36 -10.49
CA ASN A 52 -9.75 5.34 -11.31
C ASN A 52 -8.88 5.95 -12.40
N ASP A 53 -9.37 6.99 -13.10
CA ASP A 53 -8.60 7.72 -14.12
C ASP A 53 -7.33 8.35 -13.52
N VAL A 54 -7.44 8.97 -12.34
CA VAL A 54 -6.29 9.59 -11.65
C VAL A 54 -5.25 8.55 -11.22
N LEU A 55 -5.68 7.37 -10.77
CA LEU A 55 -4.75 6.29 -10.40
C LEU A 55 -3.98 5.78 -11.63
N GLU A 56 -4.68 5.54 -12.74
CA GLU A 56 -4.05 5.11 -13.98
C GLU A 56 -3.09 6.17 -14.53
N GLU A 57 -3.45 7.46 -14.50
CA GLU A 57 -2.55 8.55 -14.88
C GLU A 57 -1.31 8.60 -13.97
N ALA A 58 -1.47 8.36 -12.66
CA ALA A 58 -0.35 8.30 -11.73
C ALA A 58 0.58 7.10 -11.99
N TYR A 59 0.05 5.98 -12.50
CA TYR A 59 0.85 4.83 -12.93
C TYR A 59 1.63 5.16 -14.21
N GLU A 60 0.97 5.69 -15.23
CA GLU A 60 1.59 6.03 -16.52
C GLU A 60 2.66 7.13 -16.40
N SER A 61 2.40 8.14 -15.58
CA SER A 61 3.33 9.26 -15.36
C SER A 61 4.52 8.92 -14.46
N GLY A 62 4.47 7.78 -13.77
CA GLY A 62 5.48 7.38 -12.77
C GLY A 62 5.28 8.02 -11.39
N ALA A 63 4.29 8.90 -11.22
CA ALA A 63 4.02 9.56 -9.94
C ALA A 63 3.75 8.56 -8.80
N TRP A 64 3.14 7.42 -9.10
CA TRP A 64 2.94 6.36 -8.11
C TRP A 64 4.26 5.71 -7.68
N ALA A 65 5.17 5.45 -8.61
CA ALA A 65 6.47 4.87 -8.30
C ALA A 65 7.33 5.84 -7.48
N ASP A 66 7.27 7.15 -7.80
CA ASP A 66 7.91 8.20 -7.02
C ASP A 66 7.35 8.27 -5.59
N ALA A 67 6.03 8.14 -5.42
CA ALA A 67 5.39 8.10 -4.12
C ALA A 67 5.81 6.87 -3.30
N TYR A 68 5.93 5.70 -3.94
CA TYR A 68 6.44 4.49 -3.30
C TYR A 68 7.90 4.67 -2.85
N ALA A 69 8.76 5.19 -3.73
CA ALA A 69 10.16 5.43 -3.44
C ALA A 69 10.35 6.40 -2.26
N ALA A 70 9.54 7.46 -2.20
CA ALA A 70 9.59 8.45 -1.12
C ALA A 70 9.02 7.95 0.23
N THR A 71 8.44 6.75 0.28
CA THR A 71 7.78 6.22 1.49
C THR A 71 8.28 4.82 1.85
N VAL A 72 7.65 3.78 1.30
CA VAL A 72 8.00 2.37 1.59
C VAL A 72 9.41 2.09 1.10
N GLY A 73 9.77 2.52 -0.11
CA GLY A 73 11.08 2.29 -0.70
C GLY A 73 12.22 2.95 0.08
N ASP A 74 12.01 4.14 0.65
CA ASP A 74 12.99 4.83 1.51
C ASP A 74 13.31 4.01 2.76
N ILE A 75 12.29 3.34 3.31
CA ILE A 75 12.42 2.52 4.52
C ILE A 75 13.02 1.15 4.21
N THR A 76 12.56 0.48 3.16
CA THR A 76 12.92 -0.91 2.85
C THR A 76 14.15 -1.03 1.94
N GLY A 77 14.53 0.05 1.25
CA GLY A 77 15.52 0.02 0.18
C GLY A 77 15.06 -0.72 -1.08
N THR A 78 13.76 -0.98 -1.23
CA THR A 78 13.19 -1.69 -2.40
C THR A 78 12.70 -0.71 -3.45
N GLU A 79 12.84 -1.07 -4.72
CA GLU A 79 12.18 -0.39 -5.83
C GLU A 79 10.66 -0.61 -5.79
N ALA A 80 9.91 0.29 -6.41
CA ALA A 80 8.47 0.14 -6.56
C ALA A 80 8.16 -1.13 -7.37
N PRO A 81 7.22 -1.99 -6.92
CA PRO A 81 6.79 -3.13 -7.72
C PRO A 81 5.94 -2.67 -8.91
N GLU A 82 5.46 -3.61 -9.73
CA GLU A 82 4.42 -3.30 -10.71
C GLU A 82 3.18 -2.73 -9.98
N PRO A 83 2.61 -1.59 -10.44
CA PRO A 83 1.42 -1.04 -9.82
C PRO A 83 0.26 -2.05 -9.86
N PRO A 84 -0.58 -2.10 -8.81
CA PRO A 84 -1.73 -2.98 -8.79
C PRO A 84 -2.74 -2.57 -9.88
N ALA A 85 -3.49 -3.53 -10.41
CA ALA A 85 -4.54 -3.23 -11.38
C ALA A 85 -5.67 -2.41 -10.72
N VAL A 86 -6.12 -1.35 -11.39
CA VAL A 86 -7.31 -0.60 -10.97
C VAL A 86 -8.56 -1.43 -11.28
N ASP A 87 -9.37 -1.70 -10.26
CA ASP A 87 -10.64 -2.42 -10.42
C ASP A 87 -11.78 -1.46 -10.82
N ARG A 88 -12.04 -1.39 -12.13
CA ARG A 88 -13.15 -0.63 -12.72
C ARG A 88 -14.46 -1.43 -12.72
N TYR A 89 -14.97 -1.77 -11.55
CA TYR A 89 -16.26 -2.44 -11.41
C TYR A 89 -17.43 -1.49 -11.70
N THR A 90 -18.58 -2.08 -12.07
CA THR A 90 -19.86 -1.38 -12.24
C THR A 90 -20.82 -1.84 -11.14
N ALA A 91 -21.70 -0.94 -10.68
CA ALA A 91 -22.66 -1.25 -9.60
C ALA A 91 -23.84 -2.11 -10.09
#